data_AF-A0A816BCT5-F1
#
_entry.id   AF-A0A816BCT5-F1
#
_cell.length_a   1.000
_cell.length_b   1.000
_cell.length_c   1.000
_cell.angle_alpha   90.00
_cell.angle_beta   90.00
_cell.angle_gamma   90.00
#
_symmetry.space_group_name_H-M   'P 1'
#
loop_
_entity.id
_entity.type
_entity.pdbx_description
1 polymer ?
#
loop_
_entity_poly.entity_id
_entity_poly.type
_entity_poly.pdbx_seq_one_letter_code
_entity_poly.pdbx_strand_id
1 'polypeptide(L)'
;MYNGSLSKPLRGFKLGCYSLETVLLSSLSCFYFRTCIDDYRYYTFMYLADLNLIFNGTNEVIQLNSSLTRFNINDTIETMAHELFIESWISNVSYEAFFNSCAPSSCTYKHYYRFDILELLAVFLSVYTGLSTVIRFIVPYFVSMIKNIRRRICT
;
A
#
# COMPACT_ATOMS: atom_id res chain seq x y z
N MET A 1 -0.38 -16.01 -38.33
CA MET A 1 -1.23 -15.05 -39.07
C MET A 1 -2.61 -15.10 -38.43
N TYR A 2 -2.92 -14.16 -37.52
CA TYR A 2 -4.27 -14.06 -36.96
C TYR A 2 -5.09 -13.13 -37.85
N ASN A 3 -5.97 -13.73 -38.65
CA ASN A 3 -7.10 -13.05 -39.29
C ASN A 3 -8.18 -12.87 -38.21
N GLY A 4 -8.49 -11.64 -37.82
CA GLY A 4 -9.54 -11.36 -36.86
C GLY A 4 -9.76 -9.88 -36.69
N SER A 5 -10.91 -9.41 -37.21
CA SER A 5 -11.56 -8.13 -36.94
C SER A 5 -10.69 -6.86 -37.00
N LEU A 6 -10.95 -6.00 -37.98
CA LEU A 6 -10.46 -4.63 -38.02
C LEU A 6 -11.07 -3.84 -36.83
N SER A 7 -10.57 -4.07 -35.61
CA SER A 7 -10.79 -3.18 -34.49
C SER A 7 -9.90 -1.98 -34.72
N LYS A 8 -10.50 -0.80 -34.89
CA LYS A 8 -9.75 0.45 -34.94
C LYS A 8 -8.97 0.54 -33.62
N PRO A 9 -7.63 0.49 -33.62
CA PRO A 9 -6.89 0.56 -32.38
C PRO A 9 -7.16 1.93 -31.75
N LEU A 10 -7.67 1.94 -30.52
CA LEU A 10 -7.85 3.19 -29.79
C LEU A 10 -6.49 3.83 -29.57
N ARG A 11 -6.39 5.12 -29.91
CA ARG A 11 -5.12 5.83 -29.83
C ARG A 11 -4.58 5.79 -28.40
N GLY A 12 -3.31 5.42 -28.26
CA GLY A 12 -2.62 5.38 -26.97
C GLY A 12 -2.82 4.10 -26.16
N PHE A 13 -3.85 3.30 -26.43
CA PHE A 13 -4.02 2.02 -25.75
C PHE A 13 -3.15 0.95 -26.42
N LYS A 14 -2.30 0.32 -25.62
CA LYS A 14 -1.58 -0.89 -26.03
C LYS A 14 -2.18 -2.10 -25.33
N LEU A 15 -1.92 -3.27 -25.87
CA LEU A 15 -2.30 -4.57 -25.29
C LEU A 15 -1.03 -5.40 -25.16
N GLY A 16 -0.80 -5.94 -23.98
CA GLY A 16 0.32 -6.82 -23.67
C GLY A 16 -0.15 -8.06 -22.90
N CYS A 17 0.80 -8.94 -22.59
CA CYS A 17 0.51 -10.15 -21.81
C CYS A 17 0.31 -9.85 -20.32
N TYR A 18 0.95 -8.79 -19.81
CA TYR A 18 0.84 -8.35 -18.42
C TYR A 18 0.04 -7.06 -18.30
N SER A 19 -0.90 -6.99 -17.35
CA SER A 19 -1.73 -5.80 -17.14
C SER A 19 -0.91 -4.57 -16.79
N LEU A 20 0.13 -4.71 -15.97
CA LEU A 20 1.00 -3.60 -15.58
C LEU A 20 1.82 -3.06 -16.76
N GLU A 21 2.43 -3.96 -17.54
CA GLU A 21 3.18 -3.61 -18.75
C GLU A 21 2.26 -2.94 -19.79
N THR A 22 1.06 -3.48 -19.95
CA THR A 22 0.01 -2.92 -20.82
C THR A 22 -0.32 -1.48 -20.45
N VAL A 23 -0.52 -1.21 -19.16
CA VAL A 23 -0.82 0.13 -18.65
C VAL A 23 0.39 1.05 -18.85
N LEU A 24 1.58 0.65 -18.42
CA LEU A 24 2.79 1.47 -18.48
C LEU A 24 3.15 1.87 -19.92
N LEU A 25 3.04 0.95 -20.87
CA LEU A 25 3.37 1.21 -22.28
C LEU A 25 2.28 2.00 -23.02
N SER A 26 1.08 2.12 -22.45
CA SER A 26 -0.03 2.90 -23.01
C SER A 26 0.17 4.41 -22.75
N SER A 27 -0.53 5.26 -23.50
CA SER A 27 -0.58 6.71 -23.33
C SER A 27 -1.99 7.22 -23.10
N LEU A 28 -2.11 8.36 -22.42
CA LEU A 28 -3.39 9.03 -22.16
C LEU A 28 -3.89 9.87 -23.36
N SER A 29 -3.26 9.74 -24.52
CA SER A 29 -3.55 10.53 -25.74
C SER A 29 -5.04 10.55 -26.14
N CYS A 30 -5.78 9.47 -25.92
CA CYS A 30 -7.21 9.39 -26.22
C CYS A 30 -8.05 10.40 -25.42
N PHE A 31 -7.70 10.63 -24.16
CA PHE A 31 -8.47 11.49 -23.25
C PHE A 31 -8.36 12.99 -23.58
N TYR A 32 -7.45 13.36 -24.48
CA TYR A 32 -7.32 14.72 -25.01
C TYR A 32 -8.21 14.99 -26.23
N PHE A 33 -8.92 14.00 -26.77
CA PHE A 33 -9.79 14.19 -27.94
C PHE A 33 -11.19 13.64 -27.67
N ARG A 34 -12.22 14.48 -27.81
CA ARG A 34 -13.63 14.07 -27.62
C ARG A 34 -14.00 12.87 -28.49
N THR A 35 -13.61 12.89 -29.76
CA THR A 35 -13.90 11.79 -30.70
C THR A 35 -13.37 10.44 -30.24
N CYS A 36 -12.21 10.41 -29.58
CA CYS A 36 -11.65 9.17 -29.06
C CYS A 36 -12.39 8.70 -27.80
N ILE A 37 -12.82 9.62 -26.93
CA ILE A 37 -13.63 9.30 -25.75
C ILE A 37 -15.02 8.77 -26.17
N ASP A 38 -15.62 9.37 -27.19
CA ASP A 38 -16.91 8.93 -27.73
C ASP A 38 -16.81 7.54 -28.37
N ASP A 39 -15.74 7.29 -29.15
CA ASP A 39 -15.41 5.97 -29.67
C ASP A 39 -15.25 4.95 -28.52
N TYR A 40 -14.47 5.29 -27.48
CA TYR A 40 -14.29 4.44 -26.29
C TYR A 40 -15.60 4.10 -25.60
N ARG A 41 -16.46 5.11 -25.37
CA ARG A 41 -17.77 4.94 -24.75
C ARG A 41 -18.65 4.01 -25.59
N TYR A 42 -18.68 4.21 -26.91
CA TYR A 42 -19.45 3.38 -27.82
C TYR A 42 -19.02 1.91 -27.75
N TYR A 43 -17.72 1.62 -27.85
CA TYR A 43 -17.20 0.25 -27.79
C TYR A 43 -17.41 -0.38 -26.41
N THR A 44 -17.26 0.37 -25.33
CA THR A 44 -17.45 -0.13 -23.95
C THR A 44 -18.93 -0.39 -23.66
N PHE A 45 -19.83 0.51 -24.07
CA PHE A 45 -21.28 0.38 -23.87
C PHE A 45 -21.86 -0.78 -24.67
N MET A 46 -21.36 -1.02 -25.89
CA MET A 46 -21.75 -2.18 -26.70
C MET A 46 -21.42 -3.51 -25.99
N TYR A 47 -20.33 -3.57 -25.22
CA TYR A 47 -19.92 -4.77 -24.49
C TYR A 47 -20.60 -4.91 -23.11
N LEU A 48 -21.08 -3.80 -22.54
CA LEU A 48 -21.69 -3.72 -21.20
C LEU A 48 -23.20 -3.38 -21.25
N ALA A 49 -23.91 -3.82 -22.30
CA ALA A 49 -25.33 -3.51 -22.52
C ALA A 49 -26.26 -3.92 -21.35
N ASP A 50 -25.83 -4.83 -20.47
CA ASP A 50 -26.56 -5.23 -19.25
C ASP A 50 -26.39 -4.28 -18.05
N LEU A 51 -25.52 -3.27 -18.15
CA LEU A 51 -25.12 -2.37 -17.04
C LEU A 51 -25.73 -0.96 -17.15
N ASN A 52 -26.94 -0.85 -17.70
CA ASN A 52 -27.73 0.39 -17.76
C ASN A 52 -28.07 1.00 -16.37
N LEU A 53 -27.70 0.35 -15.26
CA LEU A 53 -28.04 0.78 -13.90
C LEU A 53 -26.96 1.58 -13.16
N ILE A 54 -25.73 1.69 -13.68
CA ILE A 54 -24.63 2.38 -12.94
C ILE A 54 -24.29 3.76 -13.50
N PHE A 55 -24.53 4.03 -14.79
CA PHE A 55 -24.17 5.30 -15.42
C PHE A 55 -25.40 6.12 -15.82
N ASN A 56 -26.21 6.49 -14.83
CA ASN A 56 -27.03 7.72 -14.89
C ASN A 56 -26.16 8.98 -14.64
N GLY A 57 -24.88 8.91 -15.03
CA GLY A 57 -23.93 10.00 -14.94
C GLY A 57 -24.20 10.95 -16.10
N THR A 58 -24.22 12.24 -15.79
CA THR A 58 -24.43 13.34 -16.74
C THR A 58 -23.70 13.07 -18.06
N ASN A 59 -24.35 13.38 -19.19
CA ASN A 59 -23.81 13.23 -20.54
C ASN A 59 -22.58 14.13 -20.81
N GLU A 60 -22.01 14.75 -19.77
CA GLU A 60 -20.86 15.61 -19.84
C GLU A 60 -19.60 14.76 -19.96
N VAL A 61 -19.13 14.61 -21.19
CA VAL A 61 -17.80 14.07 -21.45
C VAL A 61 -16.80 15.09 -20.88
N ILE A 62 -15.96 14.68 -19.94
CA ILE A 62 -14.84 15.49 -19.46
C ILE A 62 -13.62 15.15 -20.33
N GLN A 63 -13.05 16.17 -20.98
CA GLN A 63 -11.88 16.05 -21.83
C GLN A 63 -10.67 16.67 -21.11
N LEU A 64 -9.51 16.03 -21.19
CA LEU A 64 -8.27 16.61 -20.68
C LEU A 64 -7.88 17.83 -21.51
N ASN A 65 -7.39 18.87 -20.84
CA ASN A 65 -6.93 20.08 -21.49
C ASN A 65 -5.42 20.00 -21.74
N SER A 66 -5.02 19.97 -23.01
CA SER A 66 -3.60 19.93 -23.40
C SER A 66 -2.82 21.18 -23.02
N SER A 67 -3.48 22.28 -22.67
CA SER A 67 -2.84 23.53 -22.25
C SER A 67 -2.48 23.57 -20.76
N LEU A 68 -3.00 22.64 -19.96
CA LEU A 68 -2.77 22.57 -18.52
C LEU A 68 -1.70 21.55 -18.13
N THR A 69 -1.36 20.64 -19.04
CA THR A 69 -0.38 19.59 -18.79
C THR A 69 1.01 20.05 -19.24
N ARG A 70 2.05 19.63 -18.50
CA ARG A 70 3.43 19.75 -18.96
C ARG A 70 3.87 18.57 -19.84
N PHE A 71 3.15 17.45 -19.78
CA PHE A 71 3.50 16.22 -20.48
C PHE A 71 3.11 16.31 -21.95
N ASN A 72 3.83 15.58 -22.80
CA ASN A 72 3.41 15.42 -24.17
C ASN A 72 2.15 14.53 -24.22
N ILE A 73 1.20 14.87 -25.08
CA ILE A 73 -0.02 14.07 -25.30
C ILE A 73 0.31 12.61 -25.66
N ASN A 74 1.45 12.38 -26.31
CA ASN A 74 1.91 11.05 -26.72
C ASN A 74 2.80 10.32 -25.68
N ASP A 75 3.10 10.94 -24.54
CA ASP A 75 3.91 10.32 -23.50
C ASP A 75 3.22 9.08 -22.92
N THR A 76 4.04 8.10 -22.53
CA THR A 76 3.53 6.87 -21.92
C THR A 76 3.18 7.11 -20.46
N ILE A 77 2.33 6.25 -19.92
CA ILE A 77 2.02 6.24 -18.49
C ILE A 77 3.27 5.95 -17.67
N GLU A 78 4.21 5.17 -18.20
CA GLU A 78 5.53 4.95 -17.61
C GLU A 78 6.32 6.26 -17.41
N THR A 79 6.42 7.09 -18.44
CA THR A 79 7.15 8.37 -18.34
C THR A 79 6.47 9.32 -17.37
N MET A 80 5.13 9.37 -17.37
CA MET A 80 4.38 10.18 -16.40
C MET A 80 4.56 9.67 -14.97
N ALA A 81 4.55 8.35 -14.78
CA ALA A 81 4.77 7.72 -13.48
C ALA A 81 6.18 7.98 -12.93
N HIS A 82 7.19 7.97 -13.79
CA HIS A 82 8.57 8.32 -13.43
C HIS A 82 8.67 9.76 -12.89
N GLU A 83 7.85 10.67 -13.42
CA GLU A 83 7.73 12.05 -12.93
C GLU A 83 6.59 12.27 -11.93
N LEU A 84 6.06 11.17 -11.35
CA LEU A 84 5.01 11.16 -10.33
C LEU A 84 3.70 11.85 -10.75
N PHE A 85 3.43 11.98 -12.06
CA PHE A 85 2.28 12.72 -12.61
C PHE A 85 2.17 14.17 -12.11
N ILE A 86 3.27 14.75 -11.63
CA ILE A 86 3.25 16.14 -11.19
C ILE A 86 3.02 17.00 -12.44
N GLU A 87 2.15 18.01 -12.39
CA GLU A 87 1.95 18.92 -13.54
C GLU A 87 2.71 20.23 -13.33
N SER A 88 2.65 20.78 -12.12
CA SER A 88 3.38 21.99 -11.74
C SER A 88 3.94 21.86 -10.32
N TRP A 89 5.09 22.49 -10.11
CA TRP A 89 5.68 22.65 -8.78
C TRP A 89 5.27 24.01 -8.23
N ILE A 90 4.55 24.00 -7.12
CA ILE A 90 4.26 25.23 -6.37
C ILE A 90 5.44 25.46 -5.44
N SER A 91 6.19 26.54 -5.64
CA SER A 91 7.36 26.89 -4.81
C SER A 91 6.99 27.69 -3.56
N ASN A 92 5.82 28.33 -3.55
CA ASN A 92 5.33 29.13 -2.42
C ASN A 92 4.40 28.30 -1.52
N VAL A 93 4.92 27.21 -0.95
CA VAL A 93 4.15 26.34 -0.05
C VAL A 93 4.49 26.69 1.39
N SER A 94 3.48 27.14 2.13
CA SER A 94 3.58 27.27 3.59
C SER A 94 3.36 25.90 4.22
N TYR A 95 4.45 25.23 4.61
CA TYR A 95 4.38 23.96 5.32
C TYR A 95 3.57 24.05 6.62
N GLU A 96 3.66 25.17 7.35
CA GLU A 96 2.89 25.40 8.58
C GLU A 96 1.37 25.33 8.32
N ALA A 97 0.87 26.10 7.35
CA ALA A 97 -0.53 26.06 6.93
C ALA A 97 -0.99 24.67 6.47
N PHE A 98 -0.13 23.92 5.75
CA PHE A 98 -0.43 22.55 5.32
C PHE A 98 -0.58 21.61 6.52
N PHE A 99 0.40 21.59 7.43
CA PHE A 99 0.35 20.73 8.61
C PHE A 99 -0.77 21.11 9.57
N ASN A 100 -1.07 22.41 9.72
CA ASN A 100 -2.21 22.87 10.52
C ASN A 100 -3.54 22.41 9.93
N SER A 101 -3.67 22.39 8.61
CA SER A 101 -4.89 21.93 7.91
C SER A 101 -5.03 20.40 7.95
N CYS A 102 -3.92 19.67 7.93
CA CYS A 102 -3.88 18.21 7.99
C CYS A 102 -3.69 17.66 9.41
N ALA A 103 -3.79 18.51 10.44
CA ALA A 103 -3.58 18.10 11.82
C ALA A 103 -4.66 17.10 12.24
N PRO A 104 -4.30 15.85 12.57
CA PRO A 104 -5.27 14.87 13.00
C PRO A 104 -5.85 15.28 14.36
N SER A 105 -7.16 15.08 14.55
CA SER A 105 -7.83 15.35 15.84
C SER A 105 -7.35 14.43 16.97
N SER A 106 -6.78 13.28 16.62
CA SER A 106 -6.15 12.35 17.55
C SER A 106 -5.00 11.63 16.86
N CYS A 107 -3.86 11.54 17.54
CA CYS A 107 -2.71 10.78 17.06
C CYS A 107 -2.78 9.35 17.56
N THR A 108 -2.72 8.37 16.66
CA THR A 108 -2.50 6.97 17.01
C THR A 108 -1.12 6.56 16.52
N TYR A 109 -0.27 6.11 17.45
CA TYR A 109 1.05 5.61 17.12
C TYR A 109 1.00 4.08 17.09
N LYS A 110 1.49 3.50 15.99
CA LYS A 110 1.74 2.07 15.92
C LYS A 110 3.12 1.81 16.51
N HIS A 111 3.19 1.11 17.63
CA HIS A 111 4.46 0.57 18.11
C HIS A 111 4.86 -0.61 17.23
N TYR A 112 5.85 -0.38 16.39
CA TYR A 112 6.56 -1.48 15.73
C TYR A 112 7.58 -2.01 16.73
N TYR A 113 7.34 -3.22 17.25
CA TYR A 113 8.35 -3.96 18.01
C TYR A 113 9.51 -4.26 17.06
N ARG A 114 10.62 -3.52 17.20
CA ARG A 114 11.88 -3.92 16.59
C ARG A 114 12.45 -5.03 17.45
N PHE A 115 12.61 -6.22 16.89
CA PHE A 115 13.32 -7.31 17.54
C PHE A 115 14.77 -6.88 17.78
N ASP A 116 15.09 -6.47 19.00
CA ASP A 116 16.47 -6.23 19.43
C ASP A 116 17.07 -7.55 19.94
N ILE A 117 18.11 -8.02 19.25
CA ILE A 117 18.81 -9.25 19.59
C ILE A 117 19.43 -9.17 21.00
N LEU A 118 19.79 -7.95 21.45
CA LEU A 118 20.33 -7.73 22.79
C LEU A 118 19.27 -7.93 23.87
N GLU A 119 18.04 -7.47 23.64
CA GLU A 119 16.92 -7.70 24.58
C GLU A 119 16.63 -9.19 24.72
N LEU A 120 16.63 -9.93 23.60
CA LEU A 120 16.44 -11.38 23.61
C LEU A 120 17.50 -12.10 24.45
N LEU A 121 18.78 -11.77 24.24
CA LEU A 121 19.89 -12.34 25.00
C LEU A 121 19.83 -12.00 26.49
N ALA A 122 19.47 -10.75 26.83
CA ALA A 122 19.30 -10.32 28.20
C ALA A 122 18.20 -11.11 28.91
N VAL A 123 17.06 -11.33 28.24
CA VAL A 123 15.96 -12.14 28.77
C VAL A 123 16.43 -13.58 29.00
N PHE A 124 17.08 -14.23 28.04
CA PHE A 124 17.59 -15.59 28.21
C PHE A 124 18.56 -15.72 29.39
N LEU A 125 19.53 -14.81 29.48
CA LEU A 125 20.50 -14.81 30.57
C LEU A 125 19.82 -14.57 31.93
N SER A 126 18.86 -13.65 32.01
CA SER A 126 18.13 -13.36 33.25
C SER A 126 17.31 -14.55 33.74
N VAL A 127 16.63 -15.26 32.83
CA VAL A 127 15.82 -16.44 33.19
C VAL A 127 16.73 -17.59 33.62
N TYR A 128 17.80 -17.87 32.86
CA TYR A 128 18.72 -18.95 33.19
C TYR A 128 19.41 -18.75 34.54
N THR A 129 19.95 -17.54 34.75
CA THR A 129 20.65 -17.20 36.00
C THR A 129 19.69 -17.13 37.19
N GLY A 130 18.50 -16.53 37.01
CA GLY A 130 17.48 -16.44 38.05
C GLY A 130 16.99 -17.83 38.49
N LEU A 131 16.63 -18.68 37.53
CA LEU A 131 16.11 -20.01 37.83
C LEU A 131 17.16 -20.89 38.52
N SER A 132 18.39 -20.91 38.00
CA SER A 132 19.50 -21.69 38.57
C SER A 132 19.81 -21.25 40.01
N THR A 133 19.83 -19.94 40.27
CA THR A 133 20.11 -19.38 41.59
C THR A 133 19.00 -19.72 42.58
N VAL A 134 17.75 -19.52 42.20
CA VAL A 134 16.58 -19.78 43.06
C VAL A 134 16.52 -21.26 43.46
N ILE A 135 16.71 -22.18 42.52
CA ILE A 135 16.69 -23.62 42.81
C ILE A 135 17.79 -24.00 43.81
N ARG A 136 19.01 -23.46 43.65
CA ARG A 136 20.12 -23.72 44.59
C ARG A 136 19.85 -23.26 46.02
N PHE A 137 19.05 -22.20 46.21
CA PHE A 137 18.64 -21.75 47.54
C PHE A 137 17.44 -22.52 48.09
N ILE A 138 16.46 -22.80 47.24
CA ILE A 138 15.22 -23.48 47.60
C ILE A 138 15.49 -24.94 48.02
N VAL A 139 16.25 -25.69 47.22
CA VAL A 139 16.48 -27.12 47.48
C VAL A 139 17.00 -27.44 48.90
N PRO A 140 18.09 -26.82 49.41
CA PRO A 140 18.58 -27.13 50.76
C PRO A 140 17.59 -26.71 51.85
N TYR A 141 16.83 -25.63 51.64
CA TYR A 141 15.80 -25.19 52.57
C TYR A 141 14.66 -26.22 52.67
N PHE A 142 14.16 -26.68 51.52
CA PHE A 142 13.11 -27.71 51.46
C PHE A 142 13.59 -29.05 52.06
N VAL A 143 14.82 -29.47 51.76
CA VAL A 143 15.40 -30.69 52.33
C VAL A 143 15.54 -30.59 53.85
N SER A 144 16.02 -29.45 54.36
CA SER A 144 16.13 -29.20 55.80
C SER A 144 14.77 -29.21 56.50
N MET A 145 13.76 -28.59 55.87
CA MET A 145 12.39 -28.56 56.38
C MET A 145 11.80 -29.98 56.48
N ILE A 146 11.92 -30.79 55.42
CA ILE A 146 11.45 -32.19 55.40
C ILE A 146 12.17 -33.01 56.46
N LYS A 147 13.49 -32.85 56.61
CA LYS A 147 14.29 -33.55 57.64
C LYS A 147 13.84 -33.19 59.05
N ASN A 148 13.56 -31.92 59.33
CA ASN A 148 13.07 -31.48 60.64
C ASN A 148 11.64 -31.97 60.94
N ILE A 149 10.76 -31.99 59.94
CA ILE A 149 9.41 -32.54 60.10
C ILE A 149 9.48 -34.05 60.39
N ARG A 150 10.27 -34.81 59.62
CA ARG A 150 10.45 -36.25 59.84
C ARG A 150 11.06 -36.56 61.22
N ARG A 151 12.01 -35.75 61.69
CA ARG A 151 12.57 -35.87 63.05
C ARG A 151 11.51 -35.67 64.13
N ARG A 152 10.58 -34.73 63.97
CA ARG A 152 9.50 -34.48 64.94
C ARG A 152 8.40 -35.55 64.96
N ILE A 153 8.25 -36.32 63.89
CA ILE A 153 7.23 -37.38 63.77
C ILE A 153 7.75 -38.75 64.29
N CYS A 154 9.07 -38.95 64.37
CA CYS A 154 9.70 -40.22 64.78
C CYS A 154 10.33 -40.21 66.19
N THR A 155 9.95 -39.25 67.04
CA THR A 155 10.22 -39.19 68.50
C THR A 155 8.91 -39.06 69.22
#